data_AF-A0A8G0KX79-F1
#
_entry.id   AF-A0A8G0KX79-F1
#
_cell.length_a   1.000
_cell.length_b   1.000
_cell.length_c   1.000
_cell.angle_alpha   90.00
_cell.angle_beta   90.00
_cell.angle_gamma   90.00
#
_symmetry.space_group_name_H-M   'P 1'
#
loop_
_entity.id
_entity.type
_entity.pdbx_description
1 polymer ?
#
loop_
_entity_poly.entity_id
_entity_poly.type
_entity_poly.pdbx_seq_one_letter_code
_entity_poly.pdbx_strand_id
1 'polypeptide(L)'
;MNPLNPFFAIIIFLIAFATAYLINLNYKITNDNTRYETIDGIRGFLAIGVFIHHSSIWFQYLQIKSWEAPKSNLYNQLGQTSVSLFFMITSFLFVTKLLNSKNQKINWNIIFISRFFRLVPMYLVSIFPLVLIIFIISNWQLNVSPFHLIRELLEWITFTILESPIINNLSYTHIINAGVVWSLPYEWLFYFSLPLISILIFKKELLFFILQLASCSSYLSLKFTV
;
A
#
# COMPACT_ATOMS: atom_id res chain seq x y z
N MET A 1 -18.85 -23.10 -14.20
CA MET A 1 -17.87 -23.36 -13.13
C MET A 1 -17.87 -22.18 -12.18
N ASN A 2 -17.71 -22.38 -10.87
CA ASN A 2 -17.65 -21.28 -9.90
C ASN A 2 -16.35 -20.47 -10.14
N PRO A 3 -16.43 -19.17 -10.48
CA PRO A 3 -15.24 -18.34 -10.77
C PRO A 3 -14.34 -18.13 -9.54
N LEU A 4 -14.86 -18.41 -8.34
CA LEU A 4 -14.12 -18.35 -7.08
C LEU A 4 -13.59 -19.72 -6.64
N ASN A 5 -13.46 -20.67 -7.58
CA ASN A 5 -12.86 -21.96 -7.28
C ASN A 5 -11.35 -21.77 -6.97
N PRO A 6 -10.84 -22.28 -5.83
CA PRO A 6 -9.42 -22.18 -5.46
C PRO A 6 -8.44 -22.65 -6.53
N PHE A 7 -8.86 -23.57 -7.40
CA PHE A 7 -8.05 -24.06 -8.51
C PHE A 7 -7.55 -22.95 -9.44
N PHE A 8 -8.34 -21.89 -9.67
CA PHE A 8 -7.91 -20.75 -10.48
C PHE A 8 -6.76 -19.98 -9.82
N ALA A 9 -6.83 -19.77 -8.51
CA ALA A 9 -5.74 -19.12 -7.78
C ALA A 9 -4.45 -19.95 -7.86
N ILE A 10 -4.55 -21.27 -7.72
CA ILE A 10 -3.40 -22.20 -7.85
C ILE A 10 -2.78 -22.10 -9.24
N ILE A 11 -3.59 -22.11 -10.31
CA ILE A 11 -3.10 -21.95 -11.68
C ILE A 11 -2.34 -20.63 -11.84
N ILE A 12 -2.88 -19.51 -11.33
CA ILE A 12 -2.21 -18.20 -11.43
C ILE A 12 -0.86 -18.22 -10.71
N PHE A 13 -0.78 -18.82 -9.52
CA PHE A 13 0.51 -19.00 -8.82
C PHE A 13 1.49 -19.87 -9.62
N LEU A 14 1.04 -20.99 -10.19
CA LEU A 14 1.87 -21.86 -11.01
C LEU A 14 2.41 -21.14 -12.25
N ILE A 15 1.57 -20.35 -12.93
CA ILE A 15 1.99 -19.51 -14.06
C ILE A 15 3.05 -18.50 -13.62
N ALA A 16 2.83 -17.83 -12.49
CA ALA A 16 3.79 -16.85 -11.97
C ALA A 16 5.14 -17.50 -11.61
N PHE A 17 5.12 -18.68 -10.97
CA PHE A 17 6.35 -19.42 -10.64
C PHE A 17 7.05 -19.97 -11.87
N ALA A 18 6.31 -20.50 -12.86
CA ALA A 18 6.88 -20.94 -14.13
C ALA A 18 7.54 -19.77 -14.86
N THR A 19 6.88 -18.60 -14.88
CA THR A 19 7.43 -17.38 -15.49
C THR A 19 8.71 -16.94 -14.78
N ALA A 20 8.70 -16.89 -13.44
CA ALA A 20 9.88 -16.55 -12.65
C ALA A 20 11.04 -17.54 -12.88
N TYR A 21 10.72 -18.84 -12.96
CA TYR A 21 11.70 -19.89 -13.25
C TYR A 21 12.34 -19.69 -14.63
N LEU A 22 11.53 -19.46 -15.68
CA LEU A 22 12.03 -19.20 -17.03
C LEU A 22 12.90 -17.95 -17.11
N ILE A 23 12.54 -16.88 -16.41
CA ILE A 23 13.37 -15.67 -16.33
C ILE A 23 14.71 -15.98 -15.67
N ASN A 24 14.71 -16.77 -14.58
CA ASN A 24 15.93 -17.14 -13.86
C ASN A 24 16.87 -18.03 -14.68
N LEU A 25 16.36 -18.80 -15.66
CA LEU A 25 17.22 -19.53 -16.60
C LEU A 25 18.10 -18.59 -17.44
N ASN A 26 17.57 -17.42 -17.81
CA ASN A 26 18.25 -16.47 -18.68
C ASN A 26 19.02 -15.39 -17.89
N TYR A 27 18.61 -15.12 -16.65
CA TYR A 27 19.21 -14.09 -15.79
C TYR A 27 19.55 -14.69 -14.43
N LYS A 28 20.81 -15.10 -14.23
CA LYS A 28 21.29 -15.54 -12.92
C LYS A 28 21.32 -14.35 -11.96
N ILE A 29 20.43 -14.39 -10.99
CA ILE A 29 20.44 -13.44 -9.86
C ILE A 29 21.60 -13.84 -8.95
N THR A 30 22.56 -12.94 -8.76
CA THR A 30 23.63 -13.12 -7.77
C THR A 30 23.08 -12.82 -6.38
N ASN A 31 23.22 -13.77 -5.46
CA ASN A 31 22.77 -13.59 -4.09
C ASN A 31 23.76 -12.69 -3.33
N ASP A 32 23.26 -11.59 -2.79
CA ASP A 32 24.00 -10.74 -1.86
C ASP A 32 23.64 -11.14 -0.43
N ASN A 33 24.58 -11.77 0.28
CA ASN A 33 24.43 -12.19 1.68
C ASN A 33 24.12 -11.06 2.69
N THR A 34 24.06 -9.81 2.24
CA THR A 34 23.76 -8.62 3.05
C THR A 34 22.28 -8.27 3.09
N ARG A 35 21.44 -8.91 2.27
CA ARG A 35 20.01 -8.60 2.13
C ARG A 35 19.14 -9.76 2.63
N TYR A 36 17.99 -9.44 3.20
CA TYR A 36 16.95 -10.42 3.53
C TYR A 36 16.20 -10.89 2.28
N GLU A 37 16.90 -11.59 1.38
CA GLU A 37 16.40 -11.98 0.06
C GLU A 37 15.12 -12.82 0.12
N THR A 38 15.06 -13.80 1.03
CA THR A 38 13.87 -14.65 1.19
C THR A 38 12.64 -13.85 1.60
N ILE A 39 12.82 -12.84 2.47
CA ILE A 39 11.74 -11.94 2.90
C ILE A 39 11.29 -11.05 1.74
N ASP A 40 12.21 -10.61 0.89
CA ASP A 40 11.86 -9.89 -0.33
C ASP A 40 11.17 -10.79 -1.37
N GLY A 41 11.52 -12.08 -1.44
CA GLY A 41 10.80 -13.07 -2.25
C GLY A 41 9.35 -13.27 -1.82
N ILE A 42 9.09 -13.30 -0.50
CA ILE A 42 7.73 -13.37 0.06
C ILE A 42 6.86 -12.21 -0.44
N ARG A 43 7.40 -10.99 -0.57
CA ARG A 43 6.65 -9.85 -1.11
C ARG A 43 6.14 -10.10 -2.53
N GLY A 44 6.94 -10.77 -3.37
CA GLY A 44 6.49 -11.18 -4.71
C GLY A 44 5.31 -12.14 -4.66
N PHE A 45 5.35 -13.12 -3.77
CA PHE A 45 4.22 -14.05 -3.54
C PHE A 45 2.96 -13.32 -3.06
N LEU A 46 3.09 -12.39 -2.09
CA LEU A 46 1.99 -11.58 -1.59
C LEU A 46 1.38 -10.68 -2.67
N ALA A 47 2.21 -10.11 -3.56
CA ALA A 47 1.75 -9.28 -4.68
C ALA A 47 0.80 -10.06 -5.61
N ILE A 48 1.12 -11.33 -5.88
CA ILE A 48 0.26 -12.21 -6.69
C ILE A 48 -1.09 -12.44 -5.98
N GLY A 49 -1.09 -12.61 -4.65
CA GLY A 49 -2.32 -12.70 -3.86
C GLY A 49 -3.23 -11.47 -4.01
N VAL A 50 -2.65 -10.27 -3.88
CA VAL A 50 -3.38 -9.00 -4.07
C VAL A 50 -3.91 -8.89 -5.50
N PHE A 51 -3.11 -9.28 -6.49
CA PHE A 51 -3.53 -9.31 -7.89
C PHE A 51 -4.73 -10.25 -8.12
N ILE A 52 -4.69 -11.47 -7.58
CA ILE A 52 -5.80 -12.43 -7.67
C ILE A 52 -7.07 -11.86 -7.02
N HIS A 53 -6.94 -11.24 -5.85
CA HIS A 53 -8.04 -10.59 -5.14
C HIS A 53 -8.73 -9.52 -6.02
N HIS A 54 -7.98 -8.53 -6.51
CA HIS A 54 -8.56 -7.47 -7.35
C HIS A 54 -9.05 -7.98 -8.70
N SER A 55 -8.40 -8.99 -9.29
CA SER A 55 -8.88 -9.63 -10.52
C SER A 55 -10.24 -10.27 -10.34
N SER A 56 -10.48 -10.91 -9.18
CA SER A 56 -11.78 -11.52 -8.86
C SER A 56 -12.89 -10.47 -8.66
N ILE A 57 -12.57 -9.33 -8.03
CA ILE A 57 -13.49 -8.19 -7.89
C ILE A 57 -13.84 -7.63 -9.26
N TRP A 58 -12.85 -7.40 -10.12
CA TRP A 58 -13.09 -6.90 -11.47
C TRP A 58 -13.96 -7.86 -12.29
N PHE A 59 -13.66 -9.15 -12.24
CA PHE A 59 -14.48 -10.16 -12.91
C PHE A 59 -15.94 -10.10 -12.44
N GLN A 60 -16.17 -10.05 -11.11
CA GLN A 60 -17.52 -9.94 -10.55
C GLN A 60 -18.19 -8.64 -10.99
N TYR A 61 -17.51 -7.50 -10.88
CA TYR A 61 -18.03 -6.20 -11.30
C TYR A 61 -18.48 -6.19 -12.77
N LEU A 62 -17.74 -6.84 -13.66
CA LEU A 62 -18.12 -6.93 -15.08
C LEU A 62 -19.46 -7.65 -15.29
N GLN A 63 -19.78 -8.64 -14.44
CA GLN A 63 -21.00 -9.44 -14.50
C GLN A 63 -22.20 -8.75 -13.83
N ILE A 64 -22.02 -8.24 -12.60
CA ILE A 64 -23.14 -7.75 -11.76
C ILE A 64 -23.22 -6.22 -11.67
N LYS A 65 -22.24 -5.49 -12.21
CA LYS A 65 -22.13 -4.02 -12.19
C LYS A 65 -22.08 -3.38 -10.80
N SER A 66 -21.78 -4.18 -9.78
CA SER A 66 -21.60 -3.73 -8.40
C SER A 66 -20.16 -3.97 -7.96
N TRP A 67 -19.55 -2.95 -7.35
CA TRP A 67 -18.19 -3.03 -6.82
C TRP A 67 -18.24 -3.54 -5.39
N GLU A 68 -18.05 -4.85 -5.23
CA GLU A 68 -18.21 -5.56 -3.96
C GLU A 68 -17.03 -6.50 -3.70
N ALA A 69 -16.80 -6.79 -2.42
CA ALA A 69 -15.84 -7.80 -2.02
C ALA A 69 -16.23 -9.20 -2.55
N PRO A 70 -15.26 -10.07 -2.87
CA PRO A 70 -15.55 -11.44 -3.29
C PRO A 70 -16.35 -12.17 -2.22
N LYS A 71 -17.33 -12.98 -2.62
CA LYS A 71 -18.10 -13.83 -1.70
C LYS A 71 -17.25 -14.93 -1.03
N SER A 72 -16.05 -15.19 -1.55
CA SER A 72 -15.14 -16.22 -1.06
C SER A 72 -14.14 -15.67 -0.05
N ASN A 73 -14.12 -16.26 1.15
CA ASN A 73 -13.15 -15.92 2.20
C ASN A 73 -11.71 -16.08 1.74
N LEU A 74 -11.41 -17.10 0.92
CA LEU A 74 -10.06 -17.30 0.37
C LEU A 74 -9.61 -16.08 -0.43
N TYR A 75 -10.44 -15.62 -1.35
CA TYR A 75 -10.11 -14.47 -2.21
C TYR A 75 -10.03 -13.17 -1.41
N ASN A 76 -10.86 -13.01 -0.36
CA ASN A 76 -10.71 -11.89 0.59
C ASN A 76 -9.35 -11.93 1.31
N GLN A 77 -8.95 -13.10 1.80
CA GLN A 77 -7.69 -13.26 2.52
C GLN A 77 -6.46 -13.09 1.63
N LEU A 78 -6.54 -13.51 0.36
CA LEU A 78 -5.48 -13.24 -0.62
C LEU A 78 -5.21 -11.73 -0.79
N GLY A 79 -6.21 -10.87 -0.60
CA GLY A 79 -6.03 -9.41 -0.55
C GLY A 79 -5.59 -8.93 0.83
N GLN A 80 -6.46 -9.07 1.83
CA GLN A 80 -6.30 -8.46 3.15
C GLN A 80 -5.04 -8.92 3.87
N THR A 81 -4.86 -10.25 4.03
CA THR A 81 -3.68 -10.80 4.71
C THR A 81 -2.39 -10.45 3.97
N SER A 82 -2.41 -10.46 2.64
CA SER A 82 -1.24 -10.07 1.85
C SER A 82 -0.83 -8.61 2.10
N VAL A 83 -1.78 -7.67 2.09
CA VAL A 83 -1.51 -6.26 2.38
C VAL A 83 -1.00 -6.09 3.82
N SER A 84 -1.61 -6.75 4.80
CA SER A 84 -1.13 -6.72 6.19
C SER A 84 0.32 -7.22 6.31
N LEU A 85 0.64 -8.34 5.65
CA LEU A 85 2.00 -8.89 5.64
C LEU A 85 3.00 -7.98 4.91
N PHE A 86 2.59 -7.26 3.85
CA PHE A 86 3.42 -6.22 3.22
C PHE A 86 3.86 -5.15 4.22
N PHE A 87 2.92 -4.64 5.03
CA PHE A 87 3.22 -3.66 6.06
C PHE A 87 4.07 -4.24 7.19
N MET A 88 3.79 -5.47 7.64
CA MET A 88 4.59 -6.15 8.66
C MET A 88 6.04 -6.36 8.21
N ILE A 89 6.25 -6.87 6.98
CA ILE A 89 7.59 -7.06 6.41
C ILE A 89 8.30 -5.71 6.29
N THR A 90 7.60 -4.66 5.85
CA THR A 90 8.17 -3.33 5.72
C THR A 90 8.61 -2.79 7.08
N SER A 91 7.75 -2.90 8.10
CA SER A 91 8.10 -2.55 9.48
C SER A 91 9.32 -3.32 9.97
N PHE A 92 9.33 -4.65 9.81
CA PHE A 92 10.44 -5.52 10.19
C PHE A 92 11.77 -5.07 9.57
N LEU A 93 11.81 -4.85 8.25
CA LEU A 93 13.05 -4.47 7.56
C LEU A 93 13.57 -3.11 8.01
N PHE A 94 12.70 -2.12 8.17
CA PHE A 94 13.10 -0.78 8.60
C PHE A 94 13.53 -0.74 10.06
N VAL A 95 12.77 -1.37 10.97
CA VAL A 95 13.12 -1.43 12.39
C VAL A 95 14.42 -2.21 12.59
N THR A 96 14.60 -3.34 11.90
CA THR A 96 15.86 -4.11 11.96
C THR A 96 17.04 -3.29 11.43
N LYS A 97 16.84 -2.55 10.34
CA LYS A 97 17.85 -1.62 9.83
C LYS A 97 18.21 -0.55 10.86
N LEU A 98 17.22 0.05 11.54
CA LEU A 98 17.45 1.02 12.62
C LEU A 98 18.26 0.40 13.77
N LEU A 99 17.86 -0.78 14.25
CA LEU A 99 18.55 -1.49 15.34
C LEU A 99 20.03 -1.76 15.01
N ASN A 100 20.31 -2.18 13.78
CA ASN A 100 21.68 -2.45 13.31
C ASN A 100 22.50 -1.17 13.09
N SER A 101 21.84 0.00 13.00
CA SER A 101 22.48 1.30 12.75
C SER A 101 22.88 2.03 14.05
N LYS A 102 22.78 1.41 15.23
CA LYS A 102 22.89 2.08 16.54
C LYS A 102 24.15 2.94 16.73
N ASN A 103 25.26 2.58 16.10
CA ASN A 103 26.54 3.32 16.18
C ASN A 103 26.86 4.14 14.92
N GLN A 104 25.95 4.17 13.94
CA GLN A 104 26.13 4.87 12.66
C GLN A 104 25.11 6.00 12.54
N LYS A 105 25.51 7.14 11.97
CA LYS A 105 24.58 8.23 11.68
C LYS A 105 23.62 7.79 10.57
N ILE A 106 22.34 7.69 10.90
CA ILE A 106 21.29 7.41 9.89
C ILE A 106 21.12 8.67 9.02
N ASN A 107 21.35 8.50 7.71
CA ASN A 107 21.08 9.56 6.75
C ASN A 107 19.60 9.52 6.32
N TRP A 108 18.78 10.33 6.99
CA TRP A 108 17.34 10.44 6.74
C TRP A 108 17.03 10.91 5.32
N ASN A 109 17.82 11.83 4.77
CA ASN A 109 17.60 12.36 3.42
C ASN A 109 17.65 11.24 2.38
N ILE A 110 18.64 10.35 2.46
CA ILE A 110 18.74 9.21 1.55
C ILE A 110 17.52 8.29 1.67
N ILE A 111 17.04 8.05 2.90
CA ILE A 111 15.84 7.22 3.12
C ILE A 111 14.65 7.86 2.43
N PHE A 112 14.32 9.13 2.72
CA PHE A 112 13.14 9.79 2.14
C PHE A 112 13.23 9.95 0.63
N ILE A 113 14.38 10.38 0.08
CA ILE A 113 14.60 10.52 -1.36
C ILE A 113 14.40 9.17 -2.07
N SER A 114 14.98 8.09 -1.52
CA SER A 114 14.82 6.76 -2.11
C SER A 114 13.37 6.25 -2.09
N ARG A 115 12.52 6.71 -1.16
CA ARG A 115 11.10 6.35 -1.12
C ARG A 115 10.26 7.24 -2.03
N PHE A 116 10.60 8.52 -2.12
CA PHE A 116 10.01 9.43 -3.09
C PHE A 116 10.16 8.90 -4.51
N PHE A 117 11.40 8.57 -4.93
CA PHE A 117 11.65 8.02 -6.27
C PHE A 117 11.13 6.60 -6.48
N ARG A 118 10.77 5.89 -5.42
CA ARG A 118 10.11 4.58 -5.51
C ARG A 118 8.60 4.72 -5.74
N LEU A 119 7.95 5.61 -5.00
CA LEU A 119 6.49 5.72 -4.98
C LEU A 119 5.94 6.68 -6.03
N VAL A 120 6.52 7.88 -6.12
CA VAL A 120 5.97 8.97 -6.93
C VAL A 120 5.90 8.63 -8.42
N PRO A 121 6.94 8.08 -9.07
CA PRO A 121 6.87 7.81 -10.51
C PRO A 121 5.76 6.81 -10.84
N MET A 122 5.69 5.70 -10.10
CA MET A 122 4.68 4.67 -10.34
C MET A 122 3.26 5.15 -9.99
N TYR A 123 3.13 5.99 -8.97
CA TYR A 123 1.85 6.58 -8.61
C TYR A 123 1.32 7.54 -9.69
N LEU A 124 2.18 8.41 -10.22
CA LEU A 124 1.82 9.30 -11.33
C LEU A 124 1.41 8.52 -12.59
N VAL A 125 2.09 7.40 -12.88
CA VAL A 125 1.72 6.49 -13.97
C VAL A 125 0.36 5.84 -13.73
N SER A 126 -0.07 5.63 -12.49
CA SER A 126 -1.40 5.11 -12.15
C SER A 126 -2.50 6.18 -12.23
N ILE A 127 -2.21 7.40 -11.75
CA ILE A 127 -3.19 8.49 -11.74
C ILE A 127 -3.40 9.12 -13.13
N PHE A 128 -2.35 9.16 -13.97
CA PHE A 128 -2.47 9.74 -15.30
C PHE A 128 -3.56 9.08 -16.17
N PRO A 129 -3.60 7.74 -16.33
CA PRO A 129 -4.69 7.05 -17.02
C PRO A 129 -6.04 7.26 -16.33
N LEU A 130 -6.09 7.31 -14.99
CA LEU A 130 -7.33 7.57 -14.26
C LEU A 130 -7.94 8.91 -14.67
N VAL A 131 -7.15 9.98 -14.64
CA VAL A 131 -7.59 11.33 -15.04
C VAL A 131 -7.98 11.35 -16.53
N LEU A 132 -7.18 10.71 -17.39
CA LEU A 132 -7.49 10.60 -18.82
C LEU A 132 -8.84 9.91 -19.07
N ILE A 133 -9.10 8.77 -18.41
CA ILE A 133 -10.36 8.02 -18.52
C ILE A 133 -11.53 8.89 -18.06
N ILE A 134 -11.38 9.66 -16.98
CA ILE A 134 -12.42 10.56 -16.48
C ILE A 134 -12.79 11.63 -17.52
N PHE A 135 -11.80 12.23 -18.18
CA PHE A 135 -12.06 13.22 -19.23
C PHE A 135 -12.65 12.60 -20.50
N ILE A 136 -12.22 11.40 -20.88
CA ILE A 136 -12.82 10.66 -22.00
C ILE A 136 -14.30 10.36 -21.71
N ILE A 137 -14.63 9.84 -20.52
CA ILE A 137 -16.01 9.55 -20.13
C ILE A 137 -16.85 10.83 -20.04
N SER A 138 -16.24 11.94 -19.62
CA SER A 138 -16.90 13.25 -19.52
C SER A 138 -17.00 13.98 -20.87
N ASN A 139 -16.59 13.38 -22.00
CA ASN A 139 -16.50 14.04 -23.31
C ASN A 139 -15.74 15.39 -23.26
N TRP A 140 -14.69 15.47 -22.43
CA TRP A 140 -13.90 16.68 -22.20
C TRP A 140 -14.68 17.87 -21.63
N GLN A 141 -15.84 17.63 -21.01
CA GLN A 141 -16.65 18.66 -20.35
C GLN A 141 -16.36 18.72 -18.85
N LEU A 142 -16.40 19.93 -18.30
CA LEU A 142 -16.28 20.19 -16.87
C LEU A 142 -17.69 20.16 -16.24
N ASN A 143 -17.89 19.22 -15.31
CA ASN A 143 -19.13 19.10 -14.54
C ASN A 143 -19.07 19.87 -13.22
N VAL A 144 -17.88 20.33 -12.84
CA VAL A 144 -17.60 21.14 -11.63
C VAL A 144 -16.87 22.43 -12.02
N SER A 145 -16.81 23.39 -11.11
CA SER A 145 -16.05 24.62 -11.37
C SER A 145 -14.55 24.30 -11.53
N PRO A 146 -13.80 25.05 -12.37
CA PRO A 146 -12.37 24.79 -12.59
C PRO A 146 -11.55 24.79 -11.29
N PHE A 147 -11.88 25.68 -10.35
CA PHE A 147 -11.22 25.73 -9.05
C PHE A 147 -11.48 24.47 -8.22
N HIS A 148 -12.70 23.93 -8.26
CA HIS A 148 -13.02 22.67 -7.58
C HIS A 148 -12.23 21.51 -8.19
N LEU A 149 -12.20 21.41 -9.52
CA LEU A 149 -11.42 20.38 -10.20
C LEU A 149 -9.93 20.43 -9.85
N ILE A 150 -9.33 21.63 -9.80
CA ILE A 150 -7.92 21.79 -9.38
C ILE A 150 -7.71 21.24 -7.97
N ARG A 151 -8.63 21.52 -7.04
CA ARG A 151 -8.55 20.97 -5.68
C ARG A 151 -8.63 19.45 -5.69
N GLU A 152 -9.57 18.87 -6.43
CA GLU A 152 -9.70 17.41 -6.57
C GLU A 152 -8.39 16.79 -7.11
N LEU A 153 -7.84 17.36 -8.18
CA LEU A 153 -6.58 16.88 -8.77
C LEU A 153 -5.39 17.04 -7.82
N LEU A 154 -5.34 18.13 -7.04
CA LEU A 154 -4.29 18.33 -6.03
C LEU A 154 -4.34 17.25 -4.95
N GLU A 155 -5.54 16.91 -4.44
CA GLU A 155 -5.70 15.81 -3.47
C GLU A 155 -5.23 14.47 -4.04
N TRP A 156 -5.54 14.19 -5.31
CA TRP A 156 -5.05 12.99 -5.98
C TRP A 156 -3.54 13.01 -6.20
N ILE A 157 -2.93 14.15 -6.53
CA ILE A 157 -1.47 14.28 -6.67
C ILE A 157 -0.76 14.11 -5.32
N THR A 158 -1.37 14.53 -4.21
CA THR A 158 -0.86 14.37 -2.84
C THR A 158 -1.20 13.03 -2.22
N PHE A 159 -1.33 11.97 -3.03
CA PHE A 159 -1.58 10.59 -2.58
C PHE A 159 -2.89 10.41 -1.80
N THR A 160 -3.87 11.28 -1.98
CA THR A 160 -5.16 11.23 -1.26
C THR A 160 -4.99 11.17 0.26
N ILE A 161 -3.96 11.86 0.80
CA ILE A 161 -3.60 11.83 2.22
C ILE A 161 -4.73 12.37 3.10
N LEU A 162 -5.41 13.42 2.65
CA LEU A 162 -6.53 14.02 3.39
C LEU A 162 -7.83 13.33 2.99
N GLU A 163 -8.14 13.38 1.70
CA GLU A 163 -9.37 12.84 1.14
C GLU A 163 -9.10 12.17 -0.21
N SER A 164 -9.98 11.26 -0.59
CA SER A 164 -10.02 10.71 -1.94
C SER A 164 -11.28 11.28 -2.62
N PRO A 165 -11.24 12.49 -3.20
CA PRO A 165 -12.42 13.09 -3.78
C PRO A 165 -12.83 12.41 -5.09
N ILE A 166 -14.12 12.51 -5.42
CA ILE A 166 -14.63 12.18 -6.74
C ILE A 166 -14.16 13.26 -7.71
N ILE A 167 -13.51 12.89 -8.80
CA ILE A 167 -13.00 13.86 -9.78
C ILE A 167 -14.10 14.20 -10.79
N ASN A 168 -14.30 15.49 -11.05
CA ASN A 168 -15.24 16.02 -12.04
C ASN A 168 -16.68 15.47 -11.86
N ASN A 169 -17.08 15.24 -10.61
CA ASN A 169 -18.37 14.66 -10.23
C ASN A 169 -18.68 13.27 -10.86
N LEU A 170 -17.66 12.49 -11.25
CA LEU A 170 -17.83 11.13 -11.75
C LEU A 170 -17.70 10.07 -10.65
N SER A 171 -18.81 9.53 -10.15
CA SER A 171 -18.83 8.52 -9.08
C SER A 171 -17.95 7.28 -9.32
N TYR A 172 -17.56 7.00 -10.55
CA TYR A 172 -16.67 5.89 -10.92
C TYR A 172 -15.18 6.14 -10.62
N THR A 173 -14.76 7.33 -10.14
CA THR A 173 -13.34 7.67 -9.89
C THR A 173 -12.60 6.57 -9.12
N HIS A 174 -13.17 6.08 -8.02
CA HIS A 174 -12.53 5.05 -7.19
C HIS A 174 -12.45 3.68 -7.88
N ILE A 175 -13.45 3.36 -8.70
CA ILE A 175 -13.55 2.06 -9.39
C ILE A 175 -12.46 1.94 -10.47
N ILE A 176 -12.13 3.05 -11.14
CA ILE A 176 -11.11 3.08 -12.21
C ILE A 176 -9.76 2.56 -11.70
N ASN A 177 -9.35 2.93 -10.48
CA ASN A 177 -8.13 2.42 -9.85
C ASN A 177 -8.39 1.30 -8.83
N ALA A 178 -9.52 0.60 -8.94
CA ALA A 178 -9.92 -0.48 -8.03
C ALA A 178 -9.88 -0.13 -6.53
N GLY A 179 -9.97 1.16 -6.20
CA GLY A 179 -9.89 1.68 -4.83
C GLY A 179 -8.55 1.45 -4.14
N VAL A 180 -7.44 1.15 -4.83
CA VAL A 180 -6.19 0.67 -4.16
C VAL A 180 -5.35 1.76 -3.49
N VAL A 181 -5.64 3.05 -3.71
CA VAL A 181 -4.77 4.15 -3.27
C VAL A 181 -4.73 4.37 -1.76
N TRP A 182 -5.72 3.84 -1.02
CA TRP A 182 -5.85 4.03 0.42
C TRP A 182 -4.63 3.57 1.22
N SER A 183 -3.82 2.65 0.70
CA SER A 183 -2.65 2.13 1.41
C SER A 183 -1.46 3.11 1.41
N LEU A 184 -1.38 4.03 0.45
CA LEU A 184 -0.23 4.93 0.28
C LEU A 184 -0.10 5.96 1.42
N PRO A 185 -1.18 6.61 1.91
CA PRO A 185 -1.11 7.44 3.11
C PRO A 185 -0.51 6.71 4.32
N TYR A 186 -0.87 5.45 4.55
CA TYR A 186 -0.31 4.66 5.65
C TYR A 186 1.18 4.36 5.47
N GLU A 187 1.61 4.13 4.22
CA GLU A 187 3.03 3.92 3.91
C GLU A 187 3.85 5.20 4.14
N TRP A 188 3.34 6.37 3.72
CA TRP A 188 3.96 7.66 4.02
C TRP A 188 4.01 7.95 5.52
N LEU A 189 2.89 7.73 6.23
CA LEU A 189 2.82 7.88 7.67
C LEU A 189 3.87 7.01 8.36
N PHE A 190 4.01 5.76 7.94
CA PHE A 190 5.06 4.88 8.45
C PHE A 190 6.46 5.46 8.21
N TYR A 191 6.78 5.93 7.00
CA TYR A 191 8.08 6.54 6.72
C TYR A 191 8.36 7.78 7.57
N PHE A 192 7.39 8.67 7.75
CA PHE A 192 7.53 9.84 8.61
C PHE A 192 7.59 9.50 10.10
N SER A 193 7.11 8.32 10.51
CA SER A 193 7.24 7.83 11.88
C SER A 193 8.63 7.26 12.20
N LEU A 194 9.45 6.90 11.20
CA LEU A 194 10.76 6.28 11.41
C LEU A 194 11.73 7.11 12.27
N PRO A 195 11.86 8.45 12.10
CA PRO A 195 12.66 9.26 13.01
C PRO A 195 12.20 9.14 14.46
N LEU A 196 10.90 9.20 14.72
CA LEU A 196 10.34 9.05 16.07
C LEU A 196 10.65 7.65 16.64
N ILE A 197 10.41 6.60 15.86
CA ILE A 197 10.75 5.22 16.22
C ILE A 197 12.25 5.08 16.56
N SER A 198 13.13 5.73 15.78
CA SER A 198 14.57 5.69 16.05
C SER A 198 14.94 6.33 17.39
N ILE A 199 14.29 7.43 17.76
CA ILE A 199 14.52 8.08 19.06
C ILE A 199 14.08 7.15 20.18
N LEU A 200 12.92 6.49 20.06
CA LEU A 200 12.42 5.53 21.05
C LEU A 200 13.35 4.34 21.24
N ILE A 201 13.90 3.81 20.14
CA ILE A 201 14.82 2.67 20.16
C ILE A 201 16.16 3.03 20.83
N PHE A 202 16.70 4.21 20.52
CA PHE A 202 18.03 4.61 21.00
C PHE A 202 18.00 5.30 22.37
N LYS A 203 16.90 5.96 22.74
CA LYS A 203 16.68 6.62 24.04
C LYS A 203 15.63 5.87 24.85
N LYS A 204 16.02 4.73 25.44
CA LYS A 204 15.15 3.88 26.25
C LYS A 204 14.44 4.64 27.38
N GLU A 205 15.09 5.65 27.97
CA GLU A 205 14.50 6.53 29.00
C GLU A 205 13.28 7.31 28.50
N LEU A 206 13.31 7.77 27.24
CA LEU A 206 12.18 8.47 26.62
C LEU A 206 11.01 7.50 26.35
N LEU A 207 11.29 6.25 26.00
CA LEU A 207 10.27 5.21 25.85
C LEU A 207 9.55 4.94 27.18
N PHE A 208 10.30 4.81 28.29
CA PHE A 208 9.71 4.66 29.62
C PHE A 208 8.88 5.89 30.03
N PHE A 209 9.34 7.11 29.72
CA PHE A 209 8.60 8.34 29.99
C PHE A 209 7.29 8.44 29.20
N ILE A 210 7.29 8.07 27.91
CA ILE A 210 6.09 8.07 27.07
C ILE A 210 5.09 7.01 27.53
N LEU A 211 5.57 5.81 27.89
CA LEU A 211 4.71 4.77 28.46
C LEU A 211 4.06 5.24 29.77
N GLN A 212 4.82 5.91 30.65
CA GLN A 212 4.30 6.50 31.88
C GLN A 212 3.21 7.55 31.61
N LEU A 213 3.44 8.47 30.67
CA LEU A 213 2.46 9.49 30.27
C LEU A 213 1.19 8.87 29.68
N ALA A 214 1.31 7.84 28.83
CA ALA A 214 0.17 7.13 28.25
C ALA A 214 -0.63 6.38 29.32
N SER A 215 0.04 5.73 30.28
CA SER A 215 -0.66 5.12 31.42
C SER A 215 -1.35 6.17 32.29
N CYS A 216 -0.73 7.34 32.51
CA CYS A 216 -1.32 8.42 33.29
C CYS A 216 -2.57 9.00 32.60
N SER A 217 -2.51 9.23 31.28
CA SER A 217 -3.66 9.74 30.51
C SER A 217 -4.82 8.72 30.43
N SER A 218 -4.50 7.42 30.34
CA SER A 218 -5.51 6.35 30.40
C SER A 218 -6.17 6.23 31.78
N TYR A 219 -5.41 6.47 32.86
CA TYR A 219 -5.96 6.47 34.23
C TYR A 219 -6.83 7.71 34.50
N LEU A 220 -6.44 8.87 33.96
CA LEU A 220 -7.25 10.09 34.02
C LEU A 220 -8.55 9.96 33.23
N SER A 221 -8.54 9.39 32.02
CA SER A 221 -9.75 9.20 31.22
C SER A 221 -10.75 8.20 31.84
N LEU A 222 -10.25 7.16 32.52
CA LEU A 222 -11.07 6.24 33.32
C LEU A 222 -11.70 6.92 34.55
N LYS A 223 -11.06 7.94 35.13
CA LYS A 223 -11.59 8.70 36.27
C LYS A 223 -12.64 9.75 35.90
N PHE A 224 -12.70 10.18 34.63
CA PHE A 224 -13.68 11.15 34.14
C PHE A 224 -14.87 10.50 33.41
N THR A 225 -14.93 9.17 33.39
CA THR A 225 -16.02 8.39 32.79
C THR A 225 -16.85 7.59 33.82
N VAL A 226 -16.64 7.85 35.12
CA VAL A 226 -17.46 7.37 36.26
C VAL A 226 -17.97 8.59 37.02
#